data_AF-A0A9E4WU30-F1
#
_entry.id   AF-A0A9E4WU30-F1
#
_cell.length_a   1.000
_cell.length_b   1.000
_cell.length_c   1.000
_cell.angle_alpha   90.00
_cell.angle_beta   90.00
_cell.angle_gamma   90.00
#
_symmetry.space_group_name_H-M   'P 1'
#
loop_
_entity.id
_entity.type
_entity.pdbx_description
1 polymer ?
#
loop_
_entity_poly.entity_id
_entity_poly.type
_entity_poly.pdbx_seq_one_letter_code
_entity_poly.pdbx_strand_id
1 'polypeptide(L)'
;IPCPICDQRVPADQTFTCGRCHRIAGNDHLDAERNWCTECVDHWAGIVEAMEKDQVGISKDGTVVTRDDVVVHNGVLRTKDDKAVATIKENTWYVRRHQWHTVKPKLLQREQQAMRRFYPNLEMDKAPDGDLYWKGSVTTWIGNEYEIMLRYPHRFPFAPPQAFVMNPKIKQSRHIYPDGHLCLFHTDDKAWSSDTTAATVMTWVALWLHCYEAWQESGVWPRQEADDLLITTDY
;
A
#
# COMPACT_ATOMS: atom_id res chain seq x y z
N ILE A 1 -39.62 19.34 30.27
CA ILE A 1 -38.30 19.82 29.79
C ILE A 1 -38.50 20.30 28.35
N PRO A 2 -38.11 21.53 27.98
CA PRO A 2 -38.23 21.98 26.59
C PRO A 2 -37.29 21.16 25.70
N CYS A 3 -37.82 20.59 24.63
CA CYS A 3 -37.05 19.83 23.65
C CYS A 3 -36.35 20.81 22.68
N PRO A 4 -35.02 20.77 22.51
CA PRO A 4 -34.30 21.71 21.66
C PRO A 4 -34.46 21.45 20.15
N ILE A 5 -35.22 20.41 19.75
CA ILE A 5 -35.40 19.99 18.36
C ILE A 5 -36.78 20.40 17.84
N CYS A 6 -37.82 20.32 18.68
CA CYS A 6 -39.20 20.62 18.30
C CYS A 6 -39.87 21.71 19.15
N ASP A 7 -39.13 22.29 20.11
CA ASP A 7 -39.55 23.31 21.07
C ASP A 7 -40.74 22.92 21.97
N GLN A 8 -41.21 21.67 21.92
CA GLN A 8 -42.28 21.16 22.77
C GLN A 8 -41.78 20.86 24.19
N ARG A 9 -42.65 21.03 25.20
CA ARG A 9 -42.36 20.58 26.56
C ARG A 9 -42.66 19.09 26.70
N VAL A 10 -41.61 18.32 26.96
CA VAL A 10 -41.68 16.85 27.12
C VAL A 10 -41.59 16.47 28.60
N PRO A 11 -42.37 15.49 29.10
CA PRO A 11 -42.23 14.93 30.45
C PRO A 11 -40.82 14.39 30.71
N ALA A 12 -40.33 14.46 31.96
CA ALA A 12 -38.95 14.08 32.28
C ALA A 12 -38.65 12.59 32.05
N ASP A 13 -39.64 11.72 32.24
CA ASP A 13 -39.61 10.28 31.98
C ASP A 13 -39.67 9.91 30.49
N GLN A 14 -39.94 10.88 29.62
CA GLN A 14 -39.99 10.72 28.16
C GLN A 14 -38.83 11.44 27.46
N THR A 15 -37.71 11.62 28.15
CA THR A 15 -36.52 12.27 27.62
C THR A 15 -35.30 11.38 27.69
N PHE A 16 -34.33 11.65 26.81
CA PHE A 16 -33.02 11.03 26.81
C PHE A 16 -31.93 12.10 26.68
N THR A 17 -30.69 11.74 27.03
CA THR A 17 -29.51 12.58 26.77
C THR A 17 -28.79 12.05 25.55
N CYS A 18 -28.66 12.87 24.50
CA CYS A 18 -27.97 12.49 23.29
C CYS A 18 -26.50 12.15 23.57
N GLY A 19 -26.05 10.95 23.18
CA GLY A 19 -24.66 10.50 23.37
C GLY A 19 -23.63 11.32 22.60
N ARG A 20 -24.05 12.12 21.61
CA ARG A 20 -23.16 12.96 20.78
C ARG A 20 -23.06 14.40 21.25
N CYS A 21 -24.19 15.11 21.38
CA CYS A 21 -24.21 16.53 21.72
C CYS A 21 -24.57 16.82 23.18
N HIS A 22 -24.87 15.79 23.97
CA HIS A 22 -25.25 15.88 25.39
C HIS A 22 -26.48 16.75 25.69
N ARG A 23 -27.22 17.19 24.67
CA ARG A 23 -28.53 17.84 24.85
C ARG A 23 -29.57 16.81 25.29
N ILE A 24 -30.49 17.26 26.14
CA ILE A 24 -31.67 16.48 26.56
C ILE A 24 -32.78 16.73 25.55
N ALA A 25 -33.33 15.67 24.94
CA ALA A 25 -34.41 15.75 23.96
C ALA A 25 -35.52 14.72 24.27
N GLY A 26 -36.70 14.90 23.69
CA GLY A 26 -37.79 13.91 23.81
C GLY A 26 -37.46 12.61 23.09
N ASN A 27 -37.95 11.48 23.60
CA ASN A 27 -37.68 10.15 23.06
C ASN A 27 -38.14 9.97 21.60
N ASP A 28 -39.08 10.78 21.12
CA ASP A 28 -39.50 10.80 19.71
C ASP A 28 -38.38 11.24 18.74
N HIS A 29 -37.30 11.83 19.27
CA HIS A 29 -36.12 12.22 18.50
C HIS A 29 -34.91 11.32 18.76
N LEU A 30 -35.08 10.18 19.44
CA LEU A 30 -34.01 9.23 19.71
C LEU A 30 -33.82 8.29 18.52
N ASP A 31 -32.61 8.26 17.98
CA ASP A 31 -32.12 7.13 17.20
C ASP A 31 -31.61 6.05 18.16
N ALA A 32 -32.35 4.95 18.25
CA ALA A 32 -32.09 3.90 19.24
C ALA A 32 -30.81 3.11 18.96
N GLU A 33 -30.36 3.03 17.70
CA GLU A 33 -29.14 2.28 17.34
C GLU A 33 -27.88 3.04 17.75
N ARG A 34 -27.87 4.37 17.58
CA ARG A 34 -26.71 5.23 17.84
C ARG A 34 -26.77 5.92 19.19
N ASN A 35 -27.92 5.90 19.85
CA ASN A 35 -28.22 6.68 21.06
C ASN A 35 -28.01 8.20 20.86
N TRP A 36 -28.34 8.69 19.66
CA TRP A 36 -28.17 10.09 19.24
C TRP A 36 -29.53 10.74 19.00
N CYS A 37 -29.57 12.08 18.99
CA CYS A 37 -30.74 12.79 18.51
C CYS A 37 -30.78 12.87 16.98
N THR A 38 -31.98 13.01 16.42
CA THR A 38 -32.21 13.08 14.95
C THR A 38 -31.30 14.11 14.27
N GLU A 39 -31.16 15.32 14.81
CA GLU A 39 -30.23 16.33 14.25
C GLU A 39 -28.78 15.85 14.17
N CYS A 40 -28.30 15.09 15.18
CA CYS A 40 -26.94 14.54 15.15
C CYS A 40 -26.80 13.39 14.15
N VAL A 41 -27.86 12.62 13.92
CA VAL A 41 -27.90 11.57 12.90
C VAL A 41 -27.88 12.17 11.51
N ASP A 42 -28.72 13.16 11.24
CA ASP A 42 -28.79 13.87 9.96
C ASP A 42 -27.47 14.57 9.65
N HIS A 43 -26.89 15.26 10.64
CA HIS A 43 -25.58 15.89 10.49
C HIS A 43 -24.48 14.87 10.19
N TRP A 44 -24.48 13.71 10.85
CA TRP A 44 -23.53 12.64 10.55
C TRP A 44 -23.73 12.05 9.15
N ALA A 45 -24.97 11.85 8.71
CA ALA A 45 -25.27 11.40 7.34
C ALA A 45 -24.71 12.39 6.29
N GLY A 46 -24.88 13.70 6.51
CA GLY A 46 -24.27 14.73 5.66
C GLY A 46 -22.74 14.69 5.67
N ILE A 47 -22.10 14.44 6.82
CA ILE A 47 -20.64 14.23 6.89
C ILE A 47 -20.22 13.02 6.06
N VAL A 48 -20.94 11.89 6.17
CA VAL A 48 -20.64 10.68 5.40
C VAL A 48 -20.76 10.93 3.91
N GLU A 49 -21.82 11.59 3.45
CA GLU A 49 -21.98 11.97 2.04
C GLU A 49 -20.84 12.88 1.56
N ALA A 50 -20.41 13.83 2.39
CA ALA A 50 -19.26 14.68 2.08
C ALA A 50 -17.96 13.87 2.00
N MET A 51 -17.77 12.86 2.87
CA MET A 51 -16.61 11.95 2.82
C MET A 51 -16.60 11.14 1.51
N GLU A 52 -17.74 10.63 1.08
CA GLU A 52 -17.87 9.86 -0.17
C GLU A 52 -17.56 10.71 -1.42
N LYS A 53 -17.79 12.02 -1.35
CA LYS A 53 -17.51 12.98 -2.44
C LYS A 53 -16.14 13.66 -2.35
N ASP A 54 -15.29 13.28 -1.38
CA ASP A 54 -14.01 13.94 -1.09
C ASP A 54 -14.13 15.45 -0.78
N GLN A 55 -15.21 15.81 -0.07
CA GLN A 55 -15.59 17.18 0.29
C GLN A 55 -15.43 17.46 1.79
N VAL A 56 -14.42 16.85 2.43
CA VAL A 56 -14.14 17.03 3.85
C VAL A 56 -12.72 17.52 4.11
N GLY A 57 -12.49 18.05 5.32
CA GLY A 57 -11.21 18.40 5.91
C GLY A 57 -11.12 17.85 7.32
N ILE A 58 -9.93 17.92 7.93
CA ILE A 58 -9.71 17.54 9.34
C ILE A 58 -9.20 18.75 10.11
N SER A 59 -9.92 19.13 11.16
CA SER A 59 -9.49 20.19 12.08
C SER A 59 -8.34 19.72 12.96
N LYS A 60 -7.66 20.66 13.63
CA LYS A 60 -6.51 20.38 14.51
C LYS A 60 -6.81 19.37 15.63
N ASP A 61 -8.06 19.27 16.08
CA ASP A 61 -8.50 18.32 17.12
C ASP A 61 -8.93 16.94 16.56
N GLY A 62 -8.79 16.72 15.25
CA GLY A 62 -9.14 15.45 14.59
C GLY A 62 -10.60 15.33 14.17
N THR A 63 -11.39 16.40 14.28
CA THR A 63 -12.80 16.39 13.86
C THR A 63 -12.91 16.54 12.34
N VAL A 64 -13.84 15.78 11.74
CA VAL A 64 -14.20 15.96 10.32
C VAL A 64 -14.99 17.25 10.17
N VAL A 65 -14.57 18.09 9.23
CA VAL A 65 -15.28 19.32 8.85
C VAL A 65 -15.64 19.24 7.37
N THR A 66 -16.82 19.72 6.99
CA THR A 66 -17.24 19.73 5.57
C THR A 66 -16.66 20.96 4.86
N ARG A 67 -16.62 20.93 3.52
CA ARG A 67 -16.20 22.09 2.72
C ARG A 67 -17.05 23.34 2.98
N ASP A 68 -18.32 23.17 3.34
CA ASP A 68 -19.24 24.29 3.63
C ASP A 68 -18.96 24.95 4.99
N ASP A 69 -18.19 24.29 5.86
CA ASP A 69 -17.80 24.78 7.19
C ASP A 69 -16.42 25.43 7.24
N VAL A 70 -15.74 25.48 6.10
CA VAL A 70 -14.39 26.01 5.97
C VAL A 70 -14.31 27.15 4.96
N VAL A 71 -13.43 28.10 5.23
CA VAL A 71 -13.10 29.24 4.39
C VAL A 71 -11.60 29.29 4.16
N VAL A 72 -11.18 29.80 3.01
CA VAL A 72 -9.76 30.06 2.73
C VAL A 72 -9.44 31.47 3.21
N HIS A 73 -8.56 31.58 4.21
CA HIS A 73 -8.06 32.86 4.72
C HIS A 73 -6.53 32.87 4.61
N ASN A 74 -5.97 33.81 3.83
CA ASN A 74 -4.54 33.90 3.52
C ASN A 74 -3.93 32.58 2.99
N GLY A 75 -4.65 31.88 2.12
CA GLY A 75 -4.19 30.61 1.53
C GLY A 75 -4.26 29.40 2.46
N VAL A 76 -4.79 29.55 3.68
CA VAL A 76 -4.97 28.47 4.65
C VAL A 76 -6.45 28.17 4.81
N LEU A 77 -6.82 26.89 4.76
CA LEU A 77 -8.17 26.42 5.08
C LEU A 77 -8.42 26.55 6.59
N ARG A 78 -9.53 27.20 6.95
CA ARG A 78 -9.92 27.44 8.34
C ARG A 78 -11.41 27.21 8.52
N THR A 79 -11.86 26.77 9.69
CA THR A 79 -13.29 26.72 10.01
C THR A 79 -13.87 28.14 10.11
N LYS A 80 -15.21 28.27 10.09
CA LYS A 80 -15.90 29.55 10.32
C LYS A 80 -15.50 30.24 11.64
N ASP A 81 -15.15 29.45 12.66
CA ASP A 81 -14.63 29.94 13.96
C ASP A 81 -13.10 30.16 13.97
N ASP A 82 -12.48 30.33 12.80
CA ASP A 82 -11.07 30.64 12.60
C ASP A 82 -10.06 29.54 13.03
N LYS A 83 -10.50 28.28 13.19
CA LYS A 83 -9.58 27.16 13.51
C LYS A 83 -8.94 26.60 12.24
N ALA A 84 -7.62 26.37 12.25
CA ALA A 84 -6.91 25.81 11.10
C ALA A 84 -7.37 24.37 10.76
N VAL A 85 -7.47 24.08 9.47
CA VAL A 85 -7.88 22.80 8.89
C VAL A 85 -6.82 22.34 7.90
N ALA A 86 -6.47 21.05 7.94
CA ALA A 86 -5.52 20.47 7.00
C ALA A 86 -6.16 20.23 5.63
N THR A 87 -5.40 20.49 4.56
CA THR A 87 -5.79 20.07 3.20
C THR A 87 -5.66 18.56 3.09
N ILE A 88 -6.75 17.89 2.72
CA ILE A 88 -6.72 16.47 2.37
C ILE A 88 -6.19 16.35 0.94
N LYS A 89 -5.15 15.54 0.76
CA LYS A 89 -4.71 15.12 -0.57
C LYS A 89 -5.59 13.96 -1.01
N GLU A 90 -5.93 13.90 -2.30
CA GLU A 90 -6.61 12.75 -2.88
C GLU A 90 -5.94 11.45 -2.42
N ASN A 91 -6.72 10.57 -1.80
CA ASN A 91 -6.26 9.29 -1.31
C ASN A 91 -7.28 8.20 -1.60
N THR A 92 -6.78 7.01 -1.90
CA THR A 92 -7.61 5.81 -2.09
C THR A 92 -7.13 4.73 -1.15
N TRP A 93 -8.05 4.19 -0.37
CA TRP A 93 -7.78 3.09 0.55
C TRP A 93 -7.78 1.78 -0.24
N TYR A 94 -6.67 1.04 -0.20
CA TYR A 94 -6.57 -0.29 -0.81
C TYR A 94 -6.93 -1.37 0.20
N VAL A 95 -7.83 -2.27 -0.19
CA VAL A 95 -8.04 -3.54 0.53
C VAL A 95 -7.03 -4.55 0.01
N ARG A 96 -6.33 -5.29 0.89
CA ARG A 96 -5.29 -6.27 0.50
C ARG A 96 -5.67 -7.24 -0.63
N ARG A 97 -6.97 -7.54 -0.82
CA ARG A 97 -7.45 -8.44 -1.88
C ARG A 97 -7.43 -7.82 -3.28
N HIS A 98 -7.34 -6.49 -3.40
CA HIS A 98 -7.20 -5.81 -4.69
C HIS A 98 -5.74 -5.79 -5.11
N GLN A 99 -5.26 -6.93 -5.59
CA GLN A 99 -3.91 -7.08 -6.12
C GLN A 99 -3.66 -6.10 -7.27
N TRP A 100 -2.44 -5.57 -7.40
CA TRP A 100 -2.10 -4.53 -8.39
C TRP A 100 -2.53 -4.90 -9.82
N HIS A 101 -2.48 -6.18 -10.17
CA HIS A 101 -2.77 -6.68 -11.50
C HIS A 101 -4.27 -6.67 -11.84
N THR A 102 -5.16 -6.64 -10.84
CA THR A 102 -6.62 -6.50 -11.06
C THR A 102 -7.01 -5.05 -11.28
N VAL A 103 -6.30 -4.11 -10.64
CA VAL A 103 -6.57 -2.67 -10.73
C VAL A 103 -5.76 -1.97 -11.84
N LYS A 104 -4.65 -2.56 -12.28
CA LYS A 104 -3.77 -2.02 -13.34
C LYS A 104 -3.54 -3.07 -14.46
N PRO A 105 -4.57 -3.44 -15.25
CA PRO A 105 -4.44 -4.48 -16.28
C PRO A 105 -3.45 -4.11 -17.39
N LYS A 106 -3.30 -2.83 -17.74
CA LYS A 106 -2.29 -2.37 -18.71
C LYS A 106 -0.85 -2.59 -18.21
N LEU A 107 -0.62 -2.41 -16.92
CA LEU A 107 0.69 -2.70 -16.30
C LEU A 107 0.99 -4.20 -16.39
N LEU A 108 0.01 -5.05 -16.09
CA LEU A 108 0.17 -6.50 -16.22
C LEU A 108 0.54 -6.90 -17.65
N GLN A 109 -0.14 -6.32 -18.64
CA GLN A 109 0.17 -6.58 -20.06
C GLN A 109 1.59 -6.14 -20.42
N ARG A 110 2.06 -4.98 -19.94
CA ARG A 110 3.43 -4.50 -20.14
C ARG A 110 4.45 -5.48 -19.58
N GLU A 111 4.24 -5.93 -18.34
CA GLU A 111 5.09 -6.93 -17.69
C GLU A 111 5.13 -8.26 -18.46
N GLN A 112 3.96 -8.76 -18.88
CA GLN A 112 3.84 -9.97 -19.69
C GLN A 112 4.58 -9.87 -21.03
N GLN A 113 4.43 -8.73 -21.72
CA GLN A 113 5.08 -8.51 -23.00
C GLN A 113 6.60 -8.45 -22.85
N ALA A 114 7.10 -7.75 -21.83
CA ALA A 114 8.53 -7.65 -21.56
C ALA A 114 9.13 -9.02 -21.23
N MET A 115 8.52 -9.77 -20.30
CA MET A 115 9.01 -11.09 -19.90
C MET A 115 8.97 -12.10 -21.04
N ARG A 116 7.86 -12.17 -21.80
CA ARG A 116 7.78 -13.06 -22.99
C ARG A 116 8.83 -12.75 -24.04
N ARG A 117 9.24 -11.48 -24.18
CA ARG A 117 10.25 -11.05 -25.16
C ARG A 117 11.67 -11.47 -24.76
N PHE A 118 12.03 -11.33 -23.48
CA PHE A 118 13.42 -11.49 -23.02
C PHE A 118 13.68 -12.79 -22.28
N TYR A 119 12.65 -13.37 -21.66
CA TYR A 119 12.72 -14.57 -20.83
C TYR A 119 11.53 -15.50 -21.14
N PRO A 120 11.39 -15.98 -22.40
CA PRO A 120 10.22 -16.76 -22.85
C PRO A 120 10.04 -18.10 -22.14
N ASN A 121 11.08 -18.59 -21.47
CA ASN A 121 11.08 -19.83 -20.68
C ASN A 121 10.63 -19.61 -19.22
N LEU A 122 10.41 -18.37 -18.79
CA LEU A 122 9.81 -18.07 -17.50
C LEU A 122 8.29 -17.96 -17.66
N GLU A 123 7.58 -18.78 -16.91
CA GLU A 123 6.12 -18.81 -16.90
C GLU A 123 5.57 -18.04 -15.71
N MET A 124 4.46 -17.33 -15.90
CA MET A 124 3.80 -16.62 -14.81
C MET A 124 2.70 -17.48 -14.20
N ASP A 125 2.69 -17.51 -12.87
CA ASP A 125 1.71 -18.22 -12.07
C ASP A 125 1.32 -17.36 -10.86
N LYS A 126 0.42 -17.87 -10.03
CA LYS A 126 -0.20 -17.15 -8.91
C LYS A 126 -0.08 -17.94 -7.61
N ALA A 127 0.46 -17.30 -6.58
CA ALA A 127 0.57 -17.88 -5.26
C ALA A 127 -0.81 -17.98 -4.56
N PRO A 128 -0.96 -18.81 -3.50
CA PRO A 128 -2.23 -18.96 -2.78
C PRO A 128 -2.78 -17.66 -2.18
N ASP A 129 -1.91 -16.72 -1.80
CA ASP A 129 -2.26 -15.39 -1.31
C ASP A 129 -2.63 -14.39 -2.43
N GLY A 130 -2.47 -14.84 -3.67
CA GLY A 130 -2.85 -14.15 -4.88
C GLY A 130 -1.76 -13.31 -5.53
N ASP A 131 -0.54 -13.30 -4.99
CA ASP A 131 0.59 -12.64 -5.62
C ASP A 131 0.98 -13.34 -6.92
N LEU A 132 1.28 -12.56 -7.95
CA LEU A 132 1.83 -13.09 -9.19
C LEU A 132 3.34 -13.34 -9.02
N TYR A 133 3.84 -14.38 -9.66
CA TYR A 133 5.27 -14.62 -9.77
C TYR A 133 5.61 -15.23 -11.14
N TRP A 134 6.85 -15.04 -11.57
CA TRP A 134 7.45 -15.79 -12.68
C TRP A 134 8.30 -16.92 -12.15
N LYS A 135 8.33 -18.04 -12.87
CA LYS A 135 9.14 -19.21 -12.54
C LYS A 135 9.76 -19.80 -13.80
N GLY A 136 11.04 -20.13 -13.75
CA GLY A 136 11.75 -20.79 -14.85
C GLY A 136 13.26 -20.83 -14.61
N SER A 137 13.99 -21.44 -15.53
CA SER A 137 15.44 -21.59 -15.39
C SER A 137 16.24 -20.46 -16.03
N VAL A 138 17.43 -20.18 -15.53
CA VAL A 138 18.44 -19.35 -16.17
C VAL A 138 19.75 -20.12 -16.20
N THR A 139 20.41 -20.16 -17.35
CA THR A 139 21.73 -20.78 -17.51
C THR A 139 22.80 -19.69 -17.56
N THR A 140 23.85 -19.83 -16.76
CA THR A 140 24.99 -18.91 -16.75
C THR A 140 25.99 -19.25 -17.86
N TRP A 141 26.97 -18.37 -18.08
CA TRP A 141 28.01 -18.57 -19.08
C TRP A 141 28.77 -19.90 -18.93
N ILE A 142 29.03 -20.33 -17.70
CA ILE A 142 29.76 -21.58 -17.42
C ILE A 142 28.87 -22.84 -17.48
N GLY A 143 27.59 -22.69 -17.83
CA GLY A 143 26.66 -23.79 -18.07
C GLY A 143 25.88 -24.26 -16.84
N ASN A 144 26.00 -23.60 -15.68
CA ASN A 144 25.17 -23.92 -14.52
C ASN A 144 23.74 -23.44 -14.75
N GLU A 145 22.77 -24.24 -14.34
CA GLU A 145 21.35 -23.93 -14.42
C GLU A 145 20.79 -23.57 -13.03
N TYR A 146 20.04 -22.48 -12.97
CA TYR A 146 19.38 -22.00 -11.77
C TYR A 146 17.87 -21.85 -12.01
N GLU A 147 17.05 -22.53 -11.24
CA GLU A 147 15.60 -22.32 -11.18
C GLU A 147 15.31 -21.06 -10.37
N ILE A 148 14.72 -20.06 -11.02
CA ILE A 148 14.43 -18.75 -10.45
C ILE A 148 12.93 -18.60 -10.23
N MET A 149 12.55 -18.02 -9.09
CA MET A 149 11.23 -17.47 -8.84
C MET A 149 11.33 -15.96 -8.66
N LEU A 150 10.61 -15.19 -9.48
CA LEU A 150 10.53 -13.74 -9.38
C LEU A 150 9.12 -13.32 -8.96
N ARG A 151 8.94 -12.93 -7.71
CA ARG A 151 7.63 -12.65 -7.09
C ARG A 151 7.33 -11.16 -7.02
N TYR A 152 6.16 -10.74 -7.47
CA TYR A 152 5.69 -9.36 -7.30
C TYR A 152 5.20 -9.13 -5.87
N PRO A 153 5.65 -8.06 -5.19
CA PRO A 153 5.08 -7.70 -3.88
C PRO A 153 3.70 -7.07 -4.05
N HIS A 154 2.89 -7.13 -2.99
CA HIS A 154 1.59 -6.44 -2.95
C HIS A 154 1.69 -4.93 -3.23
N ARG A 155 2.83 -4.30 -2.91
CA ARG A 155 3.09 -2.87 -3.16
C ARG A 155 3.56 -2.54 -4.58
N PHE A 156 3.64 -3.51 -5.48
CA PHE A 156 4.04 -3.27 -6.87
C PHE A 156 3.10 -2.26 -7.56
N PRO A 157 3.60 -1.30 -8.37
CA PRO A 157 5.00 -1.13 -8.81
C PRO A 157 5.85 -0.20 -7.93
N PHE A 158 5.38 0.18 -6.74
CA PHE A 158 6.13 1.04 -5.81
C PHE A 158 7.21 0.30 -5.02
N ALA A 159 7.22 -1.03 -5.12
CA ALA A 159 8.30 -1.89 -4.66
C ALA A 159 8.68 -2.87 -5.79
N PRO A 160 9.97 -3.22 -5.92
CA PRO A 160 10.46 -4.13 -6.95
C PRO A 160 9.99 -5.57 -6.71
N PRO A 161 9.85 -6.38 -7.78
CA PRO A 161 9.81 -7.84 -7.66
C PRO A 161 11.01 -8.39 -6.89
N GLN A 162 10.79 -9.41 -6.08
CA GLN A 162 11.82 -10.12 -5.31
C GLN A 162 12.21 -11.41 -6.03
N ALA A 163 13.52 -11.63 -6.22
CA ALA A 163 14.05 -12.80 -6.92
C ALA A 163 14.61 -13.82 -5.94
N PHE A 164 14.24 -15.08 -6.12
CA PHE A 164 14.69 -16.22 -5.31
C PHE A 164 15.31 -17.27 -6.21
N VAL A 165 16.43 -17.85 -5.76
CA VAL A 165 17.01 -19.04 -6.40
C VAL A 165 16.43 -20.28 -5.71
N MET A 166 15.57 -20.99 -6.43
CA MET A 166 14.85 -22.16 -5.92
C MET A 166 15.72 -23.42 -5.95
N ASN A 167 16.54 -23.57 -7.00
CA ASN A 167 17.43 -24.70 -7.16
C ASN A 167 18.63 -24.34 -8.08
N PRO A 168 19.88 -24.67 -7.71
CA PRO A 168 20.31 -25.07 -6.38
C PRO A 168 20.17 -23.90 -5.39
N LYS A 169 19.66 -24.18 -4.17
CA LYS A 169 19.55 -23.15 -3.11
C LYS A 169 20.92 -22.56 -2.77
N ILE A 170 21.03 -21.23 -2.74
CA ILE A 170 22.26 -20.51 -2.39
C ILE A 170 22.23 -20.19 -0.90
N LYS A 171 22.81 -21.08 -0.09
CA LYS A 171 22.71 -20.99 1.39
C LYS A 171 23.45 -19.80 1.99
N GLN A 172 24.45 -19.29 1.29
CA GLN A 172 25.30 -18.20 1.77
C GLN A 172 25.81 -17.37 0.59
N SER A 173 25.68 -16.04 0.70
CA SER A 173 26.24 -15.07 -0.24
C SER A 173 26.38 -13.71 0.45
N ARG A 174 27.19 -12.81 -0.12
CA ARG A 174 27.27 -11.41 0.35
C ARG A 174 26.03 -10.59 -0.03
N HIS A 175 25.35 -11.00 -1.11
CA HIS A 175 24.23 -10.25 -1.69
C HIS A 175 22.94 -11.05 -1.72
N ILE A 176 22.59 -11.64 -0.59
CA ILE A 176 21.31 -12.32 -0.37
C ILE A 176 20.73 -11.84 0.96
N TYR A 177 19.42 -11.65 1.03
CA TYR A 177 18.75 -11.31 2.28
C TYR A 177 18.45 -12.58 3.10
N PRO A 178 18.21 -12.46 4.42
CA PRO A 178 17.94 -13.61 5.29
C PRO A 178 16.77 -14.50 4.83
N ASP A 179 15.72 -13.92 4.25
CA ASP A 179 14.58 -14.63 3.66
C ASP A 179 14.89 -15.29 2.29
N GLY A 180 16.13 -15.18 1.81
CA GLY A 180 16.65 -15.87 0.63
C GLY A 180 16.45 -15.15 -0.70
N HIS A 181 15.87 -13.95 -0.73
CA HIS A 181 15.82 -13.18 -1.97
C HIS A 181 17.14 -12.46 -2.24
N LEU A 182 17.47 -12.29 -3.53
CA LEU A 182 18.71 -11.68 -3.97
C LEU A 182 18.71 -10.17 -3.71
N CYS A 183 19.85 -9.65 -3.26
CA CYS A 183 20.13 -8.22 -3.24
C CYS A 183 20.64 -7.80 -4.62
N LEU A 184 19.77 -7.15 -5.41
CA LEU A 184 20.03 -6.84 -6.83
C LEU A 184 20.55 -5.43 -7.09
N PHE A 185 20.24 -4.47 -6.21
CA PHE A 185 20.65 -3.06 -6.31
C PHE A 185 20.49 -2.39 -4.95
N HIS A 186 21.23 -1.30 -4.70
CA HIS A 186 21.09 -0.51 -3.49
C HIS A 186 19.91 0.46 -3.61
N THR A 187 19.21 0.75 -2.51
CA THR A 187 18.02 1.64 -2.54
C THR A 187 18.36 3.06 -3.01
N ASP A 188 19.59 3.51 -2.75
CA ASP A 188 20.05 4.85 -3.13
C ASP A 188 20.44 4.97 -4.61
N ASP A 189 20.61 3.84 -5.31
CA ASP A 189 20.99 3.83 -6.74
C ASP A 189 19.85 4.32 -7.64
N LYS A 190 18.62 4.40 -7.11
CA LYS A 190 17.38 4.72 -7.86
C LYS A 190 17.23 3.85 -9.12
N ALA A 191 17.81 2.64 -9.11
CA ALA A 191 17.76 1.70 -10.23
C ALA A 191 16.33 1.21 -10.50
N TRP A 192 15.54 1.08 -9.44
CA TRP A 192 14.11 0.75 -9.53
C TRP A 192 13.25 2.01 -9.67
N SER A 193 12.28 1.95 -10.59
CA SER A 193 11.17 2.90 -10.74
C SER A 193 9.89 2.13 -11.09
N SER A 194 8.72 2.78 -11.01
CA SER A 194 7.46 2.15 -11.39
C SER A 194 7.35 1.79 -12.88
N ASP A 195 8.28 2.28 -13.71
CA ASP A 195 8.38 1.95 -15.13
C ASP A 195 9.37 0.83 -15.43
N THR A 196 10.17 0.43 -14.44
CA THR A 196 11.05 -0.73 -14.53
C THR A 196 10.21 -2.00 -14.57
N THR A 197 10.56 -2.92 -15.48
CA THR A 197 9.82 -4.18 -15.66
C THR A 197 10.54 -5.35 -14.99
N ALA A 198 9.82 -6.43 -14.72
CA ALA A 198 10.36 -7.70 -14.27
C ALA A 198 11.45 -8.25 -15.21
N ALA A 199 11.39 -7.95 -16.51
CA ALA A 199 12.44 -8.35 -17.45
C ALA A 199 13.78 -7.66 -17.13
N THR A 200 13.75 -6.38 -16.75
CA THR A 200 14.94 -5.66 -16.28
C THR A 200 15.46 -6.27 -14.98
N VAL A 201 14.57 -6.62 -14.05
CA VAL A 201 14.95 -7.28 -12.80
C VAL A 201 15.60 -8.63 -13.07
N MET A 202 15.07 -9.43 -13.99
CA MET A 202 15.69 -10.68 -14.42
C MET A 202 17.06 -10.48 -15.08
N THR A 203 17.30 -9.35 -15.75
CA THR A 203 18.64 -9.02 -16.25
C THR A 203 19.63 -8.80 -15.10
N TRP A 204 19.19 -8.15 -14.02
CA TRP A 204 20.00 -8.05 -12.80
C TRP A 204 20.20 -9.40 -12.12
N VAL A 205 19.18 -10.26 -12.07
CA VAL A 205 19.32 -11.64 -11.54
C VAL A 205 20.37 -12.42 -12.34
N ALA A 206 20.30 -12.39 -13.67
CA ALA A 206 21.26 -13.08 -14.51
C ALA A 206 22.69 -12.56 -14.24
N LEU A 207 22.88 -11.24 -14.18
CA LEU A 207 24.18 -10.66 -13.83
C LEU A 207 24.66 -11.07 -12.43
N TRP A 208 23.75 -11.06 -11.45
CA TRP A 208 24.03 -11.44 -10.07
C TRP A 208 24.55 -12.89 -10.00
N LEU A 209 23.95 -13.82 -10.75
CA LEU A 209 24.41 -15.22 -10.80
C LEU A 209 25.84 -15.35 -11.35
N HIS A 210 26.18 -14.58 -12.39
CA HIS A 210 27.56 -14.55 -12.90
C HIS A 210 28.54 -13.96 -11.88
N CYS A 211 28.12 -12.92 -11.15
CA CYS A 211 28.94 -12.34 -10.08
C CYS A 211 29.13 -13.33 -8.93
N TYR A 212 28.09 -14.08 -8.58
CA TYR A 212 28.13 -15.13 -7.57
C TYR A 212 29.10 -16.25 -7.97
N GLU A 213 29.06 -16.72 -9.21
CA GLU A 213 30.00 -17.74 -9.70
C GLU A 213 31.46 -17.24 -9.69
N ALA A 214 31.70 -16.02 -10.17
CA ALA A 214 33.02 -15.41 -10.12
C ALA A 214 33.54 -15.23 -8.67
N TRP A 215 32.63 -14.90 -7.75
CA TRP A 215 32.95 -14.81 -6.32
C TRP A 215 33.26 -16.18 -5.71
N GLN A 216 32.52 -17.23 -6.06
CA GLN A 216 32.80 -18.60 -5.61
C GLN A 216 34.18 -19.08 -6.08
N GLU A 217 34.61 -18.69 -7.28
CA GLU A 217 35.92 -19.04 -7.82
C GLU A 217 37.07 -18.23 -7.20
N SER A 218 36.90 -16.91 -7.08
CA SER A 218 37.99 -15.99 -6.73
C SER A 218 38.01 -15.54 -5.25
N GLY A 219 36.90 -15.71 -4.54
CA GLY A 219 36.66 -15.13 -3.22
C GLY A 219 36.36 -13.61 -3.25
N VAL A 220 36.38 -12.97 -4.43
CA VAL A 220 36.19 -11.53 -4.62
C VAL A 220 34.93 -11.28 -5.44
N TRP A 221 34.05 -10.40 -4.95
CA TRP A 221 32.88 -9.99 -5.73
C TRP A 221 33.28 -9.01 -6.84
N PRO A 222 32.87 -9.21 -8.10
CA PRO A 222 33.40 -8.43 -9.23
C PRO A 222 32.74 -7.05 -9.42
N ARG A 223 31.72 -6.71 -8.64
CA ARG A 223 30.99 -5.43 -8.73
C ARG A 223 31.20 -4.61 -7.46
N GLN A 224 30.85 -3.33 -7.51
CA GLN A 224 30.94 -2.45 -6.35
C GLN A 224 29.95 -2.90 -5.26
N GLU A 225 30.45 -3.00 -4.03
CA GLU A 225 29.67 -3.34 -2.83
C GLU A 225 29.51 -2.08 -1.96
N ALA A 226 28.37 -1.94 -1.28
CA ALA A 226 28.17 -0.92 -0.24
C ALA A 226 28.68 -1.41 1.13
N ASP A 227 28.57 -2.73 1.36
CA ASP A 227 28.93 -3.40 2.61
C ASP A 227 29.61 -4.74 2.31
N ASP A 228 30.58 -5.13 3.15
CA ASP A 228 31.30 -6.41 3.06
C ASP A 228 30.82 -7.37 4.16
N LEU A 229 29.64 -7.96 4.01
CA LEU A 229 29.08 -8.91 4.99
C LEU A 229 28.61 -10.20 4.29
N LEU A 230 28.95 -11.35 4.88
CA LEU A 230 28.42 -12.64 4.44
C LEU A 230 27.10 -12.94 5.16
N ILE A 231 26.05 -13.19 4.38
CA ILE A 231 24.71 -13.47 4.89
C ILE A 231 24.37 -14.94 4.64
N THR A 232 23.82 -15.59 5.67
CA THR A 232 23.27 -16.96 5.61
C THR A 232 21.76 -16.87 5.56
N THR A 233 21.14 -17.67 4.69
CA THR A 233 19.68 -17.69 4.47
C THR A 233 18.94 -18.62 5.43
N ASP A 234 17.71 -18.27 5.78
CA ASP A 234 16.81 -19.03 6.67
C ASP A 234 15.83 -19.98 5.94
N TYR A 235 16.10 -20.27 4.66
CA TYR A 235 15.33 -21.08 3.68
C TYR A 235 14.30 -22.11 4.16
#